data_AF-D3XQM0-F1
#
_entry.id   AF-D3XQM0-F1
#
_cell.length_a   1.000
_cell.length_b   1.000
_cell.length_c   1.000
_cell.angle_alpha   90.00
_cell.angle_beta   90.00
_cell.angle_gamma   90.00
#
_symmetry.space_group_name_H-M   'P 1'
#
loop_
_entity.id
_entity.type
_entity.pdbx_description
1 polymer ?
#
loop_
_entity_poly.entity_id
_entity_poly.type
_entity_poly.pdbx_seq_one_letter_code
_entity_poly.pdbx_strand_id
1 'polypeptide(L)' 'PSDITVNSTDKEIIVHGVHKERPDYEGEEGYVSREIRRRFVPPKTINPGELSSTFSSDGELRIHAPKAIPGEPRQRRIQ' A
#
# COMPACT_ATOMS: atom_id res chain seq x y z
N PRO A 1 4.67 6.53 -9.68
CA PRO A 1 4.51 5.07 -9.87
C PRO A 1 3.33 4.82 -10.80
N SER A 2 3.41 3.83 -11.68
CA SER A 2 2.32 3.50 -12.62
C SER A 2 1.24 2.66 -11.95
N ASP A 3 1.61 1.91 -10.91
CA ASP A 3 0.69 1.10 -10.11
C ASP A 3 1.15 1.12 -8.64
N ILE A 4 0.21 1.24 -7.71
CA ILE A 4 0.43 1.05 -6.28
C ILE A 4 -0.70 0.16 -5.75
N THR A 5 -0.33 -0.95 -5.12
CA THR A 5 -1.23 -1.82 -4.40
C THR A 5 -0.89 -1.79 -2.91
N VAL A 6 -1.92 -1.65 -2.07
CA VAL A 6 -1.82 -1.78 -0.61
C VAL A 6 -2.64 -2.98 -0.17
N ASN A 7 -1.98 -3.99 0.39
CA ASN A 7 -2.62 -5.18 0.95
C ASN A 7 -2.45 -5.17 2.47
N SER A 8 -3.48 -5.58 3.19
CA SER A 8 -3.45 -5.61 4.65
C SER A 8 -4.03 -6.90 5.23
N THR A 9 -3.41 -7.35 6.31
CA THR A 9 -3.83 -8.49 7.13
C THR A 9 -3.63 -8.14 8.61
N ASP A 10 -4.07 -9.02 9.52
CA ASP A 10 -3.79 -8.89 10.96
C ASP A 10 -2.30 -8.86 11.32
N LYS A 11 -1.42 -9.31 10.42
CA LYS A 11 0.02 -9.46 10.70
C LYS A 11 0.89 -8.44 10.01
N GLU A 12 0.49 -8.00 8.82
CA GLU A 12 1.31 -7.12 7.98
C GLU A 12 0.47 -6.26 7.05
N ILE A 13 0.99 -5.06 6.78
CA ILE A 13 0.59 -4.19 5.68
C ILE A 13 1.71 -4.25 4.65
N ILE A 14 1.38 -4.60 3.41
CA ILE A 14 2.31 -4.66 2.28
C ILE A 14 1.94 -3.56 1.31
N VAL A 15 2.91 -2.68 1.04
CA VAL A 15 2.85 -1.69 -0.03
C VAL A 15 3.70 -2.19 -1.17
N HIS A 16 3.10 -2.34 -2.35
CA HIS A 16 3.78 -2.72 -3.58
C HIS A 16 3.57 -1.63 -4.63
N GLY A 17 4.65 -0.98 -5.05
CA GLY A 17 4.63 0.01 -6.11
C GLY A 17 5.43 -0.47 -7.30
N VAL A 18 4.88 -0.33 -8.50
CA VAL A 18 5.56 -0.61 -9.76
C VAL A 18 5.54 0.66 -10.61
N HIS A 19 6.68 1.00 -11.18
CA HIS A 19 6.82 2.10 -12.12
C HIS A 19 7.58 1.60 -13.35
N LYS A 20 6.91 1.60 -14.50
CA LYS A 20 7.50 1.25 -15.79
C LYS A 20 7.48 2.49 -16.68
N GLU A 21 8.65 3.01 -17.04
CA GLU A 21 8.80 4.07 -18.05
C GLU A 21 9.39 3.53 -19.35
N ARG A 22 8.94 4.14 -20.46
CA ARG A 22 9.40 3.96 -21.84
C ARG A 22 10.56 4.93 -22.14
N PRO A 23 11.39 4.68 -23.18
CA PRO A 23 12.78 5.12 -23.29
C PRO A 23 13.02 6.61 -23.11
N ASP A 24 14.21 6.90 -22.61
CA ASP A 24 14.73 8.21 -22.19
C ASP A 24 15.12 9.13 -23.35
N TYR A 25 15.38 8.62 -24.56
CA TYR A 25 15.66 9.43 -25.75
C TYR A 25 15.21 8.74 -27.05
N GLU A 26 14.83 9.52 -28.07
CA GLU A 26 14.48 8.98 -29.39
C GLU A 26 15.69 8.25 -30.01
N GLY A 27 15.65 6.91 -30.03
CA GLY A 27 16.60 6.09 -30.77
C GLY A 27 17.20 4.88 -30.03
N GLU A 28 17.00 4.71 -28.72
CA GLU A 28 17.61 3.60 -27.97
C GLU A 28 16.58 2.66 -27.29
N GLU A 29 16.89 1.36 -27.29
CA GLU A 29 16.08 0.26 -26.73
C GLU A 29 16.20 0.16 -25.19
N GLY A 30 16.11 1.29 -24.48
CA GLY A 30 16.16 1.34 -23.02
C GLY A 30 14.78 1.31 -22.37
N TYR A 31 14.61 0.59 -21.27
CA TYR A 31 13.45 0.75 -20.38
C TYR A 31 13.89 0.86 -18.93
N VAL A 32 13.23 1.74 -18.17
CA VAL A 32 13.43 1.85 -16.73
C VAL A 32 12.22 1.26 -16.03
N SER A 33 12.48 0.17 -15.30
CA SER A 33 11.49 -0.44 -14.40
C SER A 33 11.98 -0.30 -12.97
N ARG A 34 11.16 0.27 -12.11
CA ARG A 34 11.39 0.37 -10.67
C ARG A 34 10.27 -0.33 -9.93
N GLU A 35 10.63 -1.14 -8.95
CA GLU A 35 9.70 -1.85 -8.09
C GLU A 35 10.06 -1.60 -6.63
N ILE A 36 9.06 -1.26 -5.81
CA ILE A 36 9.21 -1.08 -4.38
C ILE A 36 8.25 -2.00 -3.65
N ARG A 37 8.77 -2.72 -2.65
CA ARG A 37 7.96 -3.48 -1.69
C ARG A 37 8.35 -3.05 -0.28
N ARG A 38 7.38 -2.56 0.48
CA ARG A 38 7.54 -2.19 1.89
C ARG A 38 6.55 -2.99 2.72
N ARG A 39 7.04 -3.51 3.85
CA ARG A 39 6.23 -4.26 4.81
C ARG A 39 6.25 -3.54 6.15
N PHE A 40 5.06 -3.40 6.75
CA PHE A 40 4.87 -2.84 8.08
C PHE A 40 4.09 -3.82 8.95
N VAL A 41 4.41 -3.87 10.24
CA VAL A 41 3.60 -4.59 11.23
C VAL A 41 2.56 -3.61 11.78
N PRO A 42 1.25 -3.82 11.57
CA PRO A 42 0.23 -2.95 12.11
C PRO A 42 0.21 -3.01 13.64
N PRO A 43 -0.03 -1.89 14.33
CA PRO A 43 -0.29 -1.90 15.77
C PRO A 43 -1.45 -2.84 16.12
N LYS A 44 -1.41 -3.47 17.30
CA LYS A 44 -2.52 -4.34 17.76
C LYS A 44 -3.82 -3.57 18.03
N THR A 45 -3.75 -2.24 18.07
CA THR A 45 -4.86 -1.34 18.36
C THR A 45 -5.60 -0.88 17.10
N ILE A 46 -5.34 -1.44 15.92
CA ILE A 46 -6.05 -1.08 14.69
C ILE A 46 -6.68 -2.33 14.07
N ASN A 47 -7.82 -2.15 13.39
CA ASN A 47 -8.43 -3.19 12.55
C ASN A 47 -7.89 -3.06 11.12
N PRO A 48 -7.12 -4.04 10.60
CA PRO A 48 -6.62 -3.98 9.23
C PRO A 48 -7.72 -3.91 8.18
N GLY A 49 -8.90 -4.48 8.46
CA GLY A 49 -10.05 -4.45 7.55
C GLY A 49 -10.65 -3.05 7.35
N GLU A 50 -10.27 -2.08 8.17
CA GLU A 50 -10.73 -0.69 8.08
C GLU A 50 -9.62 0.26 7.60
N LEU A 51 -8.52 -0.29 7.08
CA LEU A 51 -7.47 0.51 6.46
C LEU A 51 -7.98 1.17 5.18
N SER A 52 -7.63 2.44 5.01
CA SER A 52 -7.77 3.17 3.77
C SER A 52 -6.43 3.78 3.37
N SER A 53 -6.26 4.06 2.08
CA SER A 53 -5.05 4.71 1.60
C SER A 53 -5.37 5.77 0.55
N THR A 54 -4.55 6.81 0.53
CA THR A 54 -4.58 7.87 -0.48
C THR A 54 -3.19 8.03 -1.06
N PHE A 55 -3.11 8.26 -2.37
CA PHE A 55 -1.87 8.56 -3.04
C PHE A 55 -2.01 9.93 -3.72
N SER A 56 -1.17 10.89 -3.33
CA SER A 56 -1.19 12.23 -3.89
C SER A 56 -0.27 12.34 -5.11
N SER A 57 -0.54 13.35 -5.94
CA SER A 57 0.21 13.61 -7.18
C SER A 57 1.68 13.98 -6.96
N ASP A 58 2.04 14.42 -5.76
CA ASP A 58 3.41 14.68 -5.30
C ASP A 58 4.18 13.40 -4.92
N GLY A 59 3.54 12.23 -4.98
CA GLY A 59 4.19 10.94 -4.75
C GLY A 59 4.09 10.42 -3.31
N GLU A 60 3.26 11.02 -2.45
CA GLU A 60 3.06 10.55 -1.09
C GLU A 60 1.93 9.52 -0.98
N LEU A 61 2.24 8.33 -0.47
CA LEU A 61 1.25 7.33 -0.06
C LEU A 61 0.94 7.49 1.43
N ARG A 62 -0.30 7.84 1.77
CA ARG A 62 -0.80 7.91 3.14
C ARG A 62 -1.70 6.71 3.41
N ILE A 63 -1.44 6.00 4.50
CA ILE A 63 -2.24 4.87 4.96
C ILE A 63 -2.90 5.27 6.28
N HIS A 64 -4.22 5.26 6.31
CA HIS A 64 -5.03 5.67 7.45
C HIS A 64 -5.72 4.46 8.08
N ALA A 65 -5.69 4.41 9.41
CA ALA A 65 -6.31 3.35 10.20
C ALA A 65 -7.08 3.98 11.38
N PRO A 66 -8.37 3.69 11.56
CA PRO A 66 -9.06 4.04 12.80
C PRO A 66 -8.46 3.24 13.96
N LYS A 67 -8.31 3.89 15.12
CA LYS A 67 -7.97 3.18 16.35
C LYS A 67 -9.18 2.33 16.75
N ALA A 68 -8.94 1.06 17.02
CA ALA A 68 -9.93 0.17 17.60
C ALA A 68 -10.39 0.74 18.95
N ILE A 69 -11.69 0.88 19.13
CA ILE A 69 -12.29 1.27 20.40
C ILE A 69 -12.13 0.08 21.36
N PRO A 70 -11.59 0.28 22.58
CA PRO A 70 -11.50 -0.80 23.56
C PRO A 70 -12.89 -1.37 23.85
N GLY A 71 -13.10 -2.65 23.51
CA GLY A 71 -14.34 -3.38 23.80
C GLY A 71 -15.16 -3.82 22.58
N GLU A 72 -14.86 -3.36 21.37
CA GLU A 72 -15.53 -3.89 20.17
C GLU A 72 -14.87 -5.20 19.69
N PRO A 73 -15.65 -6.28 19.51
CA PRO A 73 -15.13 -7.52 18.97
C PRO A 73 -14.71 -7.30 17.51
N ARG A 74 -13.46 -7.68 17.18
CA ARG A 74 -12.96 -7.71 15.80
C ARG A 74 -13.85 -8.61 14.97
N GLN A 75 -14.79 -8.03 14.21
CA GLN A 75 -15.66 -8.79 13.33
C GLN A 75 -14.81 -9.41 12.22
N ARG A 76 -14.61 -10.73 12.27
CA ARG A 76 -14.09 -11.46 11.12
C ARG A 76 -15.26 -11.72 10.19
N ARG A 77 -15.24 -11.10 9.01
CA ARG A 77 -16.18 -11.45 7.95
C ARG A 77 -15.78 -12.84 7.43
N ILE A 78 -16.59 -13.86 7.73
CA ILE A 78 -16.47 -15.19 7.15
C ILE A 78 -17.22 -15.15 5.82
N GLN A 79 -16.53 -15.38 4.71
CA GLN A 79 -17.11 -15.66 3.38
C GLN A 79 -16.72 -17.07 2.96
#